data_AF-A0A3B0MHB2-F1
#
_entry.id   AF-A0A3B0MHB2-F1
#
_cell.length_a   1.000
_cell.length_b   1.000
_cell.length_c   1.000
_cell.angle_alpha   90.00
_cell.angle_beta   90.00
_cell.angle_gamma   90.00
#
_symmetry.space_group_name_H-M   'P 1'
#
loop_
_entity.id
_entity.type
_entity.pdbx_description
1 polymer ?
#
loop_
_entity_poly.entity_id
_entity_poly.type
_entity_poly.pdbx_seq_one_letter_code
_entity_poly.pdbx_strand_id
1 'polypeptide(L)' 'MAIYGSIIQGSEPVYAYQLDGEGGFIAIDVNAEATPQMPFWLHYAYRNKASYQ' A
#
# COMPACT_ATOMS: atom_id res chain seq x y z
N MET A 1 -8.82 14.39 3.01
CA MET A 1 -8.23 14.01 1.71
C MET A 1 -8.09 12.50 1.75
N ALA A 2 -8.77 11.78 0.85
CA ALA A 2 -8.73 10.31 0.83
C ALA A 2 -7.43 9.84 0.16
N ILE A 3 -6.86 8.75 0.65
CA ILE A 3 -5.69 8.09 0.04
C ILE A 3 -6.19 6.82 -0.61
N TYR A 4 -6.05 6.72 -1.93
CA TYR A 4 -6.47 5.55 -2.70
C TYR A 4 -5.27 4.69 -3.10
N GLY A 5 -5.50 3.39 -3.30
CA GLY A 5 -4.49 2.44 -3.76
C GLY A 5 -3.86 2.81 -5.11
N SER A 6 -4.53 3.63 -5.93
CA SER A 6 -3.95 4.20 -7.15
C SER A 6 -2.67 5.01 -6.92
N ILE A 7 -2.42 5.52 -5.71
CA ILE A 7 -1.18 6.28 -5.38
C ILE A 7 0.10 5.44 -5.46
N ILE A 8 -0.02 4.11 -5.42
CA ILE A 8 1.11 3.18 -5.55
C ILE A 8 1.18 2.54 -6.95
N GLN A 9 0.36 2.97 -7.90
CA GLN A 9 0.50 2.51 -9.28
C GLN A 9 1.81 3.00 -9.88
N GLY A 10 2.56 2.08 -10.49
CA GLY A 10 3.85 2.40 -11.10
C GLY A 10 5.00 2.52 -10.11
N SER A 11 4.76 2.31 -8.81
CA SER A 11 5.85 2.07 -7.85
C SER A 11 6.07 0.57 -7.66
N GLU A 12 7.29 0.17 -7.29
CA GLU A 12 7.61 -1.23 -6.98
C GLU A 12 7.92 -1.43 -5.48
N PRO A 13 6.92 -1.44 -4.59
CA PRO A 13 7.14 -1.83 -3.20
C PRO A 13 7.54 -3.31 -3.11
N VAL A 14 8.40 -3.63 -2.14
CA VAL A 14 8.73 -5.03 -1.79
C VAL A 14 7.54 -5.70 -1.13
N TYR A 15 6.81 -4.95 -0.30
CA TYR A 15 5.55 -5.38 0.32
C TYR A 15 4.52 -4.26 0.23
N ALA A 16 3.29 -4.61 -0.14
CA ALA A 16 2.15 -3.70 -0.22
C ALA A 16 0.88 -4.44 0.17
N TYR A 17 0.30 -4.05 1.31
CA TYR A 17 -0.88 -4.71 1.87
C TYR A 17 -1.82 -3.70 2.53
N GLN A 18 -3.12 -4.00 2.52
CA GLN A 18 -4.10 -3.33 3.38
C GLN A 18 -4.34 -4.21 4.60
N LEU A 19 -4.15 -3.66 5.80
CA LEU A 19 -4.44 -4.36 7.03
C LEU A 19 -5.96 -4.45 7.22
N ASP A 20 -6.46 -5.61 7.64
CA ASP A 20 -7.90 -5.87 7.75
C ASP A 20 -8.52 -5.48 9.10
N GLY A 21 -7.68 -5.09 10.08
CA GLY A 21 -8.10 -4.74 11.44
C GLY A 21 -8.27 -5.93 12.39
N GLU A 22 -8.17 -7.16 11.88
CA GLU A 22 -8.37 -8.42 12.62
C GLU A 22 -7.05 -9.19 12.81
N GLY A 23 -5.92 -8.52 12.55
CA GLY A 23 -4.57 -9.10 12.62
C GLY A 23 -4.11 -9.75 11.31
N GLY A 24 -4.89 -9.68 10.25
CA GLY A 24 -4.56 -10.15 8.91
C GLY A 24 -4.31 -9.01 7.92
N PHE A 25 -4.24 -9.37 6.64
CA PHE A 25 -4.06 -8.43 5.55
C PHE A 25 -4.65 -8.94 4.23
N ILE A 26 -4.96 -8.00 3.35
CA ILE A 26 -5.41 -8.24 1.98
C ILE A 26 -4.52 -7.48 0.99
N ALA A 27 -4.60 -7.86 -0.30
CA ALA A 27 -3.96 -7.10 -1.37
C ALA A 27 -4.64 -5.72 -1.54
N ILE A 28 -3.87 -4.70 -1.90
CA ILE A 28 -4.39 -3.34 -2.15
C ILE A 28 -4.99 -3.29 -3.57
N ASP A 29 -6.29 -3.02 -3.67
CA ASP A 29 -6.94 -2.68 -4.94
C ASP A 29 -6.68 -1.21 -5.32
N VAL A 30 -6.69 -0.90 -6.61
CA VAL A 30 -6.44 0.45 -7.12
C VAL A 30 -7.48 1.47 -6.64
N ASN A 31 -8.70 1.01 -6.31
CA ASN A 31 -9.78 1.83 -5.77
C ASN A 31 -9.95 1.67 -4.26
N ALA A 32 -9.12 0.86 -3.59
CA ALA A 32 -9.15 0.74 -2.14
C ALA A 32 -8.82 2.08 -1.50
N GLU A 33 -9.55 2.45 -0.45
CA GLU A 33 -9.26 3.63 0.36
C GLU A 33 -8.51 3.20 1.63
N ALA A 34 -7.39 3.87 1.94
CA ALA A 34 -6.75 3.73 3.23
C ALA A 34 -7.54 4.50 4.29
N THR A 35 -7.97 3.79 5.32
CA THR A 35 -8.66 4.37 6.48
C THR A 35 -7.87 4.09 7.76
N PRO A 36 -8.11 4.80 8.87
CA PRO A 36 -7.46 4.48 10.14
C PRO A 36 -7.74 3.05 10.62
N GLN A 37 -8.89 2.48 10.27
CA GLN A 37 -9.29 1.11 10.63
C GLN A 37 -8.66 0.06 9.70
N MET A 38 -8.48 0.40 8.41
CA MET A 38 -7.89 -0.48 7.40
C MET A 38 -6.75 0.24 6.68
N PRO A 39 -5.61 0.48 7.36
CA PRO A 39 -4.52 1.26 6.81
C PRO A 39 -3.74 0.46 5.76
N PHE A 40 -3.04 1.17 4.88
CA PHE A 40 -2.03 0.57 4.03
C PHE A 40 -0.71 0.42 4.78
N TRP A 41 -0.03 -0.70 4.54
CA TRP A 41 1.36 -0.91 4.91
C TRP A 41 2.19 -1.11 3.66
N LEU A 42 3.19 -0.24 3.49
CA LEU A 42 4.07 -0.20 2.34
C LEU A 42 5.52 -0.34 2.80
N HIS A 43 6.28 -1.23 2.16
CA HIS A 43 7.70 -1.40 2.40
C HIS A 43 8.47 -1.29 1.10
N TYR A 44 9.36 -0.30 1.03
CA TYR A 44 10.18 -0.05 -0.15
C TYR A 44 11.65 -0.35 0.14
N ALA A 45 12.32 -1.01 -0.79
CA ALA A 45 13.77 -1.12 -0.79
C ALA A 45 14.36 0.13 -1.44
N TYR A 46 14.74 1.13 -0.64
CA TYR A 46 15.25 2.43 -1.15
C TYR A 46 16.52 2.33 -2.02
N ARG A 47 17.17 1.18 -2.10
CA ARG A 47 18.31 0.92 -3.00
C ARG A 47 17.88 0.39 -4.37
N ASN A 48 16.66 -0.14 -4.50
CA ASN A 48 16.08 -0.52 -5.77
C ASN A 48 15.54 0.74 -6.45
N LYS A 49 16.08 1.09 -7.62
CA LYS A 49 15.67 2.29 -8.33
C LYS A 49 14.25 2.23 -8.86
N ALA A 50 13.74 1.02 -9.09
CA ALA A 50 12.36 0.82 -9.51
C ALA A 50 11.38 0.88 -8.32
N SER A 51 11.88 0.79 -7.08
CA SER A 51 11.11 1.02 -5.85
C SER A 51 11.03 2.50 -5.44
N TYR A 52 11.53 3.44 -6.25
CA TYR A 52 11.32 4.87 -5.98
C TYR A 52 9.89 5.28 -6.37
N GLN A 53 9.22 6.02 -5.49
CA GLN A 53 8.00 6.78 -5.80
C GLN A 53 8.35 8.10 -6.47
#